data_AF-A0A4X2K961-F1
#
_entry.id   AF-A0A4X2K961-F1
#
_cell.length_a   1.000
_cell.length_b   1.000
_cell.length_c   1.000
_cell.angle_alpha   90.00
_cell.angle_beta   90.00
_cell.angle_gamma   90.00
#
_symmetry.space_group_name_H-M   'P 1'
#
loop_
_entity.id
_entity.type
_entity.pdbx_description
1 polymer ?
#
loop_
_entity_poly.entity_id
_entity_poly.type
_entity_poly.pdbx_seq_one_letter_code
_entity_poly.pdbx_strand_id
1 'polypeptide(L)'
;MTLLCLCQICTCGLHRCPRRPTRIYEELDLSCPTTEYSEKFTSFEHVIPSQNIKSTKHKHQANEGKMSERLPRDTFQEMVHAPEEYRPKMVDTDMTTTYKQNFNVYPLQPAETMRPLDRRLIKKEKLDTLPTYKVQVRYC
;
A
#
# COMPACT_ATOMS: atom_id res chain seq x y z
N MET A 1 -15.45 33.72 -7.46
CA MET A 1 -14.05 33.71 -7.96
C MET A 1 -13.68 32.27 -8.28
N THR A 2 -13.51 31.95 -9.56
CA THR A 2 -13.23 30.58 -10.02
C THR A 2 -11.75 30.27 -9.79
N LEU A 3 -11.44 29.39 -8.84
CA LEU A 3 -10.09 28.90 -8.61
C LEU A 3 -9.63 28.09 -9.84
N LEU A 4 -8.66 28.63 -10.59
CA LEU A 4 -8.03 27.95 -11.73
C LEU A 4 -7.16 26.79 -11.20
N CYS A 5 -7.30 25.55 -11.71
CA CYS A 5 -6.41 24.46 -11.27
C CYS A 5 -4.99 24.75 -11.78
N LEU A 6 -4.00 24.38 -10.95
CA LEU A 6 -2.57 24.36 -11.29
C LEU A 6 -2.25 23.64 -12.62
N CYS A 7 -3.12 22.76 -13.12
CA CYS A 7 -3.02 22.18 -14.47
C CYS A 7 -2.99 23.21 -15.61
N GLN A 8 -3.61 24.38 -15.42
CA GLN A 8 -3.67 25.42 -16.46
C GLN A 8 -2.43 26.30 -16.46
N ILE A 9 -1.57 26.18 -15.44
CA ILE A 9 -0.41 27.04 -15.23
C ILE A 9 0.89 26.21 -15.29
N CYS A 10 0.87 24.94 -14.88
CA CYS A 10 2.05 24.09 -14.85
C CYS A 10 2.13 23.15 -16.06
N THR A 11 3.19 23.28 -16.85
CA THR A 11 3.58 22.35 -17.93
C THR A 11 4.38 21.14 -17.42
N CYS A 12 4.61 21.07 -16.10
CA CYS A 12 5.48 20.11 -15.44
C CYS A 12 5.01 18.63 -15.49
N GLY A 13 3.78 18.35 -15.94
CA GLY A 13 3.24 16.99 -16.12
C GLY A 13 3.03 16.14 -14.85
N LEU A 14 3.73 16.44 -13.75
CA LEU A 14 3.84 15.62 -12.55
C LEU A 14 3.30 16.32 -11.29
N HIS A 15 2.22 17.08 -11.42
CA HIS A 15 1.56 17.66 -10.24
C HIS A 15 0.26 16.91 -9.94
N ARG A 16 0.00 16.68 -8.66
CA ARG A 16 -1.25 16.09 -8.20
C ARG A 16 -2.33 17.17 -8.18
N CYS A 17 -3.16 17.28 -9.22
CA CYS A 17 -4.35 18.16 -9.19
C CYS A 17 -5.49 17.40 -8.51
N PRO A 18 -6.08 17.93 -7.43
CA PRO A 18 -7.21 17.28 -6.74
C PRO A 18 -8.49 17.20 -7.61
N ARG A 19 -8.53 17.91 -8.74
CA ARG A 19 -9.63 17.84 -9.71
C ARG A 19 -9.48 16.76 -10.77
N ARG A 20 -8.31 16.13 -10.90
CA ARG A 20 -8.11 14.98 -11.79
C ARG A 20 -7.84 13.75 -10.93
N PRO A 21 -8.53 12.62 -11.17
CA PRO A 21 -8.21 11.39 -10.47
C PRO A 21 -6.77 11.00 -10.81
N THR A 22 -5.88 11.01 -9.83
CA THR A 22 -4.49 10.53 -9.93
C THR A 22 -4.50 9.00 -9.92
N ARG A 23 -5.16 8.38 -10.91
CA ARG A 23 -5.10 6.93 -11.05
C ARG A 23 -3.72 6.60 -11.63
N ILE A 24 -2.90 5.98 -10.79
CA ILE A 24 -1.51 5.59 -11.07
C ILE A 24 -1.44 4.32 -11.92
N TYR A 25 -2.57 3.65 -12.10
CA TYR A 25 -2.73 2.54 -13.02
C TYR A 25 -3.36 3.11 -14.29
N GLU A 26 -2.52 3.68 -15.14
CA GLU A 26 -2.77 3.59 -16.58
C GLU A 26 -2.77 2.09 -16.90
N GLU A 27 -3.80 1.60 -17.58
CA GLU A 27 -3.76 0.31 -18.26
C GLU A 27 -2.75 0.45 -19.40
N LEU A 28 -1.48 0.51 -19.03
CA LEU A 28 -0.36 0.48 -19.93
C LEU A 28 -0.37 -0.92 -20.54
N ASP A 29 -0.50 -0.97 -21.86
CA ASP A 29 -0.46 -2.17 -22.68
C ASP A 29 0.54 -3.19 -22.11
N LEU A 30 -0.01 -4.25 -21.49
CA LEU A 30 0.76 -5.26 -20.78
C LEU A 30 1.69 -5.99 -21.76
N SER A 31 2.93 -5.53 -21.90
CA SER A 31 3.94 -6.24 -22.70
C SER A 31 5.02 -6.95 -21.86
N CYS A 32 4.84 -7.11 -20.55
CA CYS A 32 5.75 -7.94 -19.74
C CYS A 32 5.00 -8.71 -18.64
N PRO A 33 4.36 -9.85 -18.94
CA PRO A 33 3.53 -10.57 -17.97
C PRO A 33 4.31 -11.64 -17.19
N THR A 34 5.63 -11.53 -17.00
CA THR A 34 6.35 -12.42 -16.09
C THR A 34 7.39 -11.66 -15.28
N THR A 35 7.33 -11.82 -13.96
CA THR A 35 8.37 -11.40 -13.04
C THR A 35 9.37 -12.53 -12.88
N GLU A 36 10.61 -12.22 -12.48
CA GLU A 36 11.63 -13.25 -12.20
C GLU A 36 11.13 -14.33 -11.23
N TYR A 37 10.20 -13.97 -10.33
CA TYR A 37 9.60 -14.90 -9.38
C TYR A 37 8.71 -15.95 -10.05
N SER A 38 7.85 -15.54 -10.99
CA SER A 38 6.96 -16.44 -11.75
C SER A 38 7.75 -17.35 -12.71
N GLU A 39 8.92 -16.93 -13.16
CA GLU A 39 9.81 -17.75 -14.01
C GLU A 39 10.58 -18.78 -13.19
N LYS A 40 11.01 -18.42 -11.97
CA LYS A 40 11.78 -19.33 -11.10
C LYS A 40 10.92 -20.35 -10.38
N PHE A 41 9.66 -20.01 -10.10
CA PHE A 41 8.74 -20.88 -9.37
C PHE A 41 7.46 -21.09 -10.17
N THR A 42 7.54 -21.98 -11.16
CA THR A 42 6.33 -22.52 -11.79
C THR A 42 5.58 -23.36 -10.76
N SER A 43 4.26 -23.20 -10.68
CA SER A 43 3.43 -24.09 -9.88
C SER A 43 3.67 -25.52 -10.36
N PHE A 44 4.15 -26.40 -9.47
CA PHE A 44 4.53 -27.77 -9.78
C PHE A 44 3.34 -28.58 -10.30
N GLU A 45 3.06 -28.46 -11.58
CA GLU A 45 2.13 -29.34 -12.27
C GLU A 45 2.87 -30.67 -12.48
N HIS A 46 2.45 -31.67 -11.70
CA HIS A 46 2.81 -33.09 -11.82
C HIS A 46 4.15 -33.48 -11.18
N VAL A 47 4.24 -33.31 -9.86
CA VAL A 47 5.16 -34.15 -9.06
C VAL A 47 4.62 -35.59 -9.09
N ILE A 48 5.25 -36.45 -9.90
CA ILE A 48 4.94 -37.89 -9.91
C ILE A 48 5.31 -38.46 -8.54
N PRO A 49 4.37 -39.06 -7.79
CA PRO A 49 4.69 -39.73 -6.53
C PRO A 49 5.73 -40.83 -6.79
N SER A 50 6.72 -40.95 -5.91
CA SER A 50 7.74 -42.00 -5.99
C SER A 50 7.07 -43.37 -6.09
N GLN A 51 7.33 -44.12 -7.17
CA GLN A 51 6.75 -45.44 -7.43
C GLN A 51 7.33 -46.55 -6.52
N ASN A 52 8.08 -46.20 -5.47
CA ASN A 52 8.82 -47.16 -4.67
C ASN A 52 8.01 -47.81 -3.53
N ILE A 53 6.69 -47.88 -3.66
CA ILE A 53 5.93 -48.87 -2.91
C ILE A 53 6.10 -50.18 -3.68
N LYS A 54 7.09 -50.98 -3.27
CA LYS A 54 7.17 -52.38 -3.71
C LYS A 54 5.89 -53.06 -3.24
N SER A 55 4.84 -53.06 -4.07
CA SER A 55 3.75 -53.99 -3.92
C SER A 55 4.36 -55.35 -4.25
N THR A 56 4.89 -56.04 -3.24
CA THR A 56 5.23 -57.45 -3.35
C THR A 56 3.95 -58.13 -3.80
N LYS A 57 3.87 -58.45 -5.10
CA LYS A 57 2.79 -59.26 -5.64
C LYS A 57 2.97 -60.64 -5.02
N HIS A 58 2.39 -60.85 -3.84
CA HIS A 58 2.29 -62.17 -3.27
C HIS A 58 1.46 -62.99 -4.27
N LYS A 59 2.12 -63.92 -4.97
CA LYS A 59 1.41 -64.96 -5.71
C LYS A 59 0.68 -65.77 -4.64
N HIS A 60 -0.60 -65.50 -4.43
CA HIS A 60 -1.44 -66.35 -3.61
C HIS A 60 -1.54 -67.70 -4.33
N GLN A 61 -0.83 -68.70 -3.80
CA GLN A 61 -1.10 -70.09 -4.17
C GLN A 61 -2.47 -70.43 -3.62
N ALA A 62 -3.39 -70.85 -4.50
CA ALA A 62 -4.74 -71.23 -4.11
C ALA A 62 -4.65 -72.44 -3.17
N ASN A 63 -4.96 -72.21 -1.90
CA ASN A 63 -5.11 -73.27 -0.91
C ASN A 63 -6.58 -73.70 -0.97
N GLU A 64 -6.84 -74.95 -1.35
CA GLU A 64 -8.17 -75.56 -1.33
C GLU A 64 -8.59 -75.79 0.14
N GLY A 65 -8.98 -74.70 0.80
CA GLY A 65 -9.41 -74.67 2.19
C GLY A 65 -10.90 -74.38 2.28
N LYS A 66 -11.64 -75.33 2.84
CA LYS A 66 -13.07 -75.26 3.16
C LYS A 66 -13.49 -73.87 3.66
N MET A 67 -14.56 -73.33 3.05
CA MET A 67 -15.14 -72.04 3.41
C MET A 67 -15.68 -72.08 4.84
N SER A 68 -14.92 -71.58 5.81
CA SER A 68 -15.48 -71.22 7.11
C SER A 68 -16.21 -69.88 6.95
N GLU A 69 -17.51 -69.92 7.18
CA GLU A 69 -18.38 -68.73 7.20
C GLU A 69 -17.86 -67.78 8.28
N ARG A 70 -17.24 -66.68 7.85
CA ARG A 70 -16.75 -65.66 8.77
C ARG A 70 -17.94 -64.86 9.29
N LEU A 71 -18.31 -65.13 10.54
CA LEU A 71 -19.28 -64.30 11.26
C LEU A 71 -18.75 -62.85 11.35
N PRO A 72 -19.61 -61.83 11.15
CA PRO A 72 -19.23 -60.44 11.36
C PRO A 72 -18.72 -60.26 12.78
N ARG A 73 -17.58 -59.60 12.95
CA ARG A 73 -17.06 -59.27 14.26
C ARG A 73 -17.80 -58.04 14.79
N ASP A 74 -18.19 -58.05 16.06
CA ASP A 74 -18.80 -56.89 16.70
C ASP A 74 -17.86 -55.70 16.64
N THR A 75 -18.31 -54.62 16.02
CA THR A 75 -17.56 -53.36 15.96
C THR A 75 -17.89 -52.56 17.21
N PHE A 76 -16.95 -52.53 18.14
CA PHE A 76 -17.03 -51.58 19.25
C PHE A 76 -16.79 -50.18 18.68
N GLN A 77 -17.82 -49.33 18.74
CA GLN A 77 -17.68 -47.93 18.39
C GLN A 77 -16.83 -47.27 19.48
N GLU A 78 -15.58 -46.94 19.15
CA GLU A 78 -14.71 -46.19 20.04
C GLU A 78 -15.38 -44.83 20.29
N MET A 79 -15.74 -44.54 21.54
CA MET A 79 -16.33 -43.26 21.91
C MET A 79 -15.25 -42.20 21.78
N VAL A 80 -15.20 -41.55 20.61
CA VAL A 80 -14.33 -40.41 20.38
C VAL A 80 -14.78 -39.28 21.31
N HIS A 81 -13.93 -38.93 22.28
CA HIS A 81 -14.19 -37.77 23.13
C HIS A 81 -14.29 -36.52 22.25
N ALA A 82 -15.44 -35.83 22.33
CA ALA A 82 -15.61 -34.56 21.65
C ALA A 82 -14.59 -33.56 22.20
N PRO A 83 -13.87 -32.82 21.35
CA PRO A 83 -12.91 -31.83 21.82
C PRO A 83 -13.66 -30.76 22.61
N GLU A 84 -13.16 -30.47 23.81
CA GLU A 84 -13.75 -29.44 24.66
C GLU A 84 -13.60 -28.06 24.01
N GLU A 85 -14.66 -27.26 24.06
CA GLU A 85 -14.72 -25.97 23.39
C GLU A 85 -13.71 -25.00 24.01
N TYR A 86 -12.78 -24.50 23.18
CA TYR A 86 -11.72 -23.62 23.64
C TYR A 86 -12.28 -22.27 24.09
N ARG A 87 -12.05 -21.93 25.37
CA ARG A 87 -12.35 -20.61 25.93
C ARG A 87 -11.07 -19.77 26.00
N PRO A 88 -10.87 -18.79 25.11
CA PRO A 88 -9.73 -17.90 25.21
C PRO A 88 -9.80 -17.10 26.52
N LYS A 89 -8.70 -17.07 27.25
CA LYS A 89 -8.58 -16.22 28.44
C LYS A 89 -8.46 -14.78 27.96
N MET A 90 -9.44 -13.95 28.27
CA MET A 90 -9.34 -12.50 28.06
C MET A 90 -8.39 -11.94 29.12
N VAL A 91 -7.10 -11.94 28.78
CA VAL A 91 -6.08 -11.27 29.57
C VAL A 91 -5.96 -9.86 29.02
N ASP A 92 -6.41 -8.87 29.80
CA ASP A 92 -6.15 -7.46 29.50
C ASP A 92 -4.64 -7.26 29.48
N THR A 93 -4.11 -7.11 28.27
CA THR A 93 -2.68 -6.95 28.04
C THR A 93 -2.45 -5.51 27.62
N ASP A 94 -1.54 -4.81 28.31
CA ASP A 94 -1.19 -3.44 27.94
C ASP A 94 -0.52 -3.42 26.56
N MET A 95 -1.28 -2.98 25.56
CA MET A 95 -0.82 -2.79 24.17
C MET A 95 0.06 -1.54 23.99
N THR A 96 0.56 -0.97 25.09
CA THR A 96 1.42 0.21 25.06
C THR A 96 2.86 -0.23 24.85
N THR A 97 3.42 0.13 23.70
CA THR A 97 4.85 -0.03 23.44
C THR A 97 5.62 1.15 24.04
N THR A 98 6.87 0.92 24.42
CA THR A 98 7.79 1.98 24.89
C THR A 98 7.91 3.12 23.87
N TYR A 99 7.76 2.82 22.58
CA TYR A 99 7.72 3.83 21.53
C TYR A 99 6.55 4.81 21.70
N LYS A 100 5.32 4.31 21.91
CA LYS A 100 4.14 5.19 22.11
C LYS A 100 4.24 6.02 23.38
N GLN A 101 4.93 5.52 24.40
CA GLN A 101 5.12 6.25 25.66
C GLN A 101 6.19 7.34 25.54
N ASN A 102 7.28 7.06 24.81
CA ASN A 102 8.45 7.94 24.76
C ASN A 102 8.39 8.99 23.64
N PHE A 103 7.66 8.72 22.55
CA PHE A 103 7.58 9.61 21.39
C PHE A 103 6.25 10.36 21.34
N ASN A 104 6.10 11.35 22.23
CA ASN A 104 4.94 12.24 22.25
C ASN A 104 5.15 13.45 21.33
N VAL A 105 4.09 13.89 20.66
CA VAL A 105 4.12 15.12 19.86
C VAL A 105 4.05 16.31 20.81
N TYR A 106 5.15 17.05 20.91
CA TYR A 106 5.19 18.31 21.65
C TYR A 106 4.80 19.47 20.74
N PRO A 107 3.90 20.38 21.19
CA PRO A 107 3.61 21.58 20.42
C PRO A 107 4.86 22.47 20.38
N LEU A 108 5.44 22.61 19.19
CA LEU A 108 6.51 23.57 18.95
C LEU A 108 5.90 24.97 18.82
N GLN A 109 6.50 25.94 19.49
CA GLN A 109 6.15 27.35 19.27
C GLN A 109 6.53 27.71 17.83
N PRO A 110 5.63 28.31 17.03
CA PRO A 110 5.96 28.77 15.70
C PRO A 110 7.15 29.72 15.75
N ALA A 111 8.13 29.51 14.86
CA ALA A 111 9.27 30.41 14.75
C ALA A 111 8.78 31.82 14.40
N GLU A 112 9.26 32.82 15.15
CA GLU A 112 8.88 34.20 14.93
C GLU A 112 9.39 34.64 13.55
N THR A 113 8.46 34.96 12.64
CA THR A 113 8.84 35.46 11.32
C THR A 113 9.41 36.85 11.48
N MET A 114 10.67 37.06 11.10
CA MET A 114 11.24 38.40 11.05
C MET A 114 10.39 39.28 10.13
N ARG A 115 9.70 40.28 10.70
CA ARG A 115 9.02 41.29 9.90
C ARG A 115 10.08 42.04 9.08
N PRO A 116 9.90 42.22 7.77
CA PRO A 116 10.82 43.04 6.99
C PRO A 116 10.85 44.44 7.59
N LEU A 117 12.06 45.00 7.73
CA LEU A 117 12.24 46.36 8.22
C LEU A 117 11.42 47.32 7.36
N ASP A 118 10.58 48.13 7.99
CA ASP A 118 9.76 49.14 7.31
C ASP A 118 10.66 50.02 6.44
N ARG A 119 10.54 49.83 5.12
CA ARG A 119 11.24 50.67 4.15
C ARG A 119 10.59 52.05 4.19
N ARG A 120 11.23 53.00 4.87
CA ARG A 120 10.86 54.41 4.78
C ARG A 120 10.95 54.81 3.30
N LEU A 121 9.81 55.03 2.65
CA LEU A 121 9.76 55.62 1.32
C LEU A 121 10.40 57.00 1.42
N ILE A 122 11.58 57.17 0.81
CA ILE A 122 12.20 58.49 0.65
C ILE A 122 11.17 59.33 -0.12
N LYS A 123 10.72 60.43 0.50
CA LYS A 123 9.81 61.37 -0.14
C LYS A 123 10.52 61.89 -1.39
N LYS A 124 10.05 61.48 -2.57
CA LYS A 124 10.52 62.04 -3.84
C LYS A 124 10.11 63.50 -3.86
N GLU A 125 11.08 64.41 -3.89
CA GLU A 125 10.85 65.83 -4.12
C GLU A 125 10.10 65.99 -5.47
N LYS A 126 9.08 66.85 -5.49
CA LYS A 126 8.29 67.08 -6.71
C LYS A 126 9.14 67.90 -7.68
N LEU A 127 9.48 67.31 -8.81
CA LEU A 127 10.26 67.96 -9.87
C LEU A 127 9.32 68.81 -10.74
N ASP A 128 9.11 70.06 -10.33
CA ASP A 128 8.22 71.01 -11.03
C ASP A 128 8.99 71.77 -12.14
N THR A 129 9.49 71.03 -13.13
CA THR A 129 10.20 71.62 -14.29
C THR A 129 9.26 71.70 -15.48
N LEU A 130 8.97 72.91 -15.95
CA LEU A 130 8.21 73.12 -17.18
C LEU A 130 9.13 72.97 -18.40
N PRO A 131 8.78 72.12 -19.39
CA PRO A 131 9.62 71.94 -20.57
C PRO A 131 9.55 73.18 -21.48
N THR A 132 10.70 73.52 -22.08
CA THR A 132 10.95 74.79 -22.80
C THR A 132 9.92 75.10 -23.90
N TYR A 133 9.44 74.07 -24.60
CA TYR A 133 8.45 74.25 -25.68
C TYR A 133 7.11 74.81 -25.19
N LYS A 134 6.69 74.49 -23.95
CA LYS A 134 5.45 75.04 -23.36
C LYS A 134 5.59 76.51 -22.95
N VAL A 135 6.81 76.98 -22.75
CA VAL A 135 7.11 78.37 -22.40
C VAL A 135 7.11 79.23 -23.66
N GLN A 136 7.64 78.72 -24.77
CA GLN A 136 7.78 79.48 -26.02
C GLN A 136 6.45 79.77 -26.74
N VAL A 137 5.45 78.88 -26.63
CA VAL A 137 4.12 79.09 -27.24
C VAL A 137 3.27 80.19 -26.57
N ARG A 138 3.73 80.78 -25.47
CA ARG A 138 2.99 81.84 -24.75
C ARG A 138 3.40 83.26 -25.11
N TYR A 139 4.44 83.44 -25.94
CA TYR A 139 5.00 84.75 -26.29
C TYR A 139 4.85 85.11 -27.78
N CYS A 140 4.02 84.38 -28.53
CA CYS A 140 3.61 84.74 -29.89
C CYS A 140 2.17 85.24 -29.91
#